data_AF-A0A813IPE6-F1
#
_entry.id   AF-A0A813IPE6-F1
#
_cell.length_a   1.000
_cell.length_b   1.000
_cell.length_c   1.000
_cell.angle_alpha   90.00
_cell.angle_beta   90.00
_cell.angle_gamma   90.00
#
_symmetry.space_group_name_H-M   'P 1'
#
loop_
_entity.id
_entity.type
_entity.pdbx_description
1 polymer ?
#
loop_
_entity_poly.entity_id
_entity_poly.type
_entity_poly.pdbx_seq_one_letter_code
_entity_poly.pdbx_strand_id
1 'polypeptide(L)'
;LCWGYYPLLGYDADLNMSHVLATEDQYPIDAGVLMMLGPFSMDFECSLRFECTITISGIGLASTNKIYLIESALGRCGMTGVPVLDAEWSTITNPAAVIQDSEGLYNTYKLGTALGKSGASHRICWAHNPPEEEDDGTPLSDPASHFSVEIDPDFLWIRFTAIVDCVLGRICTIT
;
A
#
# COMPACT_ATOMS: atom_id res chain seq x y z
N LEU A 1 -22.30 -10.68 15.77
CA LEU A 1 -23.24 -11.44 16.64
C LEU A 1 -23.75 -12.62 15.83
N CYS A 2 -23.41 -13.85 16.20
CA CYS A 2 -23.96 -15.06 15.58
C CYS A 2 -25.01 -15.64 16.51
N TRP A 3 -26.23 -15.85 16.03
CA TRP A 3 -27.25 -16.62 16.75
C TRP A 3 -27.54 -17.89 15.94
N GLY A 4 -27.43 -19.05 16.60
CA GLY A 4 -27.83 -20.34 16.05
C GLY A 4 -29.12 -20.82 16.72
N TYR A 5 -30.12 -21.15 15.91
CA TYR A 5 -31.36 -21.80 16.36
C TYR A 5 -31.08 -23.29 16.57
N TYR A 6 -31.30 -23.76 17.79
CA TYR A 6 -31.22 -25.18 18.16
C TYR A 6 -32.30 -25.96 17.39
N PRO A 7 -31.96 -26.90 16.49
CA PRO A 7 -32.97 -27.74 15.88
C PRO A 7 -33.49 -28.71 16.95
N LEU A 8 -34.82 -28.85 17.01
CA LEU A 8 -35.52 -29.66 17.98
C LEU A 8 -35.04 -31.11 17.92
N LEU A 9 -34.66 -31.65 19.09
CA LEU A 9 -34.37 -33.06 19.29
C LEU A 9 -35.58 -33.89 18.88
N GLY A 10 -35.49 -34.54 17.71
CA GLY A 10 -36.34 -35.66 17.37
C GLY A 10 -36.00 -36.83 18.29
N TYR A 11 -36.95 -37.23 19.13
CA TYR A 11 -36.85 -38.42 19.96
C TYR A 11 -36.92 -39.65 19.04
N ASP A 12 -35.79 -40.33 18.85
CA ASP A 12 -35.75 -41.70 18.33
C ASP A 12 -35.48 -42.64 19.51
N ALA A 13 -36.36 -43.62 19.71
CA ALA A 13 -36.40 -44.47 20.90
C ALA A 13 -35.37 -45.60 20.87
N ASP A 14 -34.64 -45.75 19.77
CA ASP A 14 -33.65 -46.79 19.60
C ASP A 14 -32.24 -46.18 19.60
N LEU A 15 -31.48 -46.48 20.66
CA LEU A 15 -30.09 -46.08 20.87
C LEU A 15 -29.18 -46.46 19.70
N ASN A 16 -29.15 -45.64 18.66
CA ASN A 16 -28.12 -45.66 17.64
C ASN A 16 -27.76 -44.23 17.29
N MET A 17 -26.72 -43.73 17.96
CA MET A 17 -26.07 -42.49 17.58
C MET A 17 -25.26 -42.75 16.31
N SER A 18 -25.95 -42.95 15.18
CA SER A 18 -25.31 -42.85 13.88
C SER A 18 -24.99 -41.37 13.71
N HIS A 19 -23.71 -41.04 13.82
CA HIS A 19 -23.13 -39.83 13.28
C HIS A 19 -23.63 -39.66 11.84
N VAL A 20 -24.74 -38.95 11.66
CA VAL A 20 -24.99 -38.28 10.40
C VAL A 20 -23.99 -37.14 10.43
N LEU A 21 -22.85 -37.38 9.81
CA LEU A 21 -21.88 -36.38 9.46
C LEU A 21 -22.66 -35.28 8.73
N ALA A 22 -23.02 -34.21 9.44
CA ALA A 22 -23.38 -32.97 8.80
C ALA A 22 -22.13 -32.55 8.04
N THR A 23 -22.09 -32.86 6.74
CA THR A 23 -21.06 -32.38 5.86
C THR A 23 -21.16 -30.86 5.85
N GLU A 24 -20.02 -30.19 6.00
CA GLU A 24 -19.87 -28.72 6.09
C GLU A 24 -20.57 -27.95 4.95
N ASP A 25 -20.92 -28.67 3.87
CA ASP A 25 -21.64 -28.21 2.69
C ASP A 25 -23.16 -27.94 2.88
N GLN A 26 -23.74 -28.17 4.07
CA GLN A 26 -25.21 -28.15 4.20
C GLN A 26 -25.87 -26.79 4.50
N TYR A 27 -25.11 -25.71 4.69
CA TYR A 27 -25.69 -24.38 4.89
C TYR A 27 -24.89 -23.24 4.21
N PRO A 28 -24.73 -23.24 2.87
CA PRO A 28 -24.21 -22.07 2.19
C PRO A 28 -25.25 -20.94 2.32
N ILE A 29 -24.93 -19.93 3.14
CA ILE A 29 -25.65 -18.66 3.13
C ILE A 29 -24.99 -17.75 2.10
N ASP A 30 -25.79 -17.07 1.29
CA ASP A 30 -25.29 -16.03 0.39
C ASP A 30 -24.82 -14.85 1.25
N ALA A 31 -23.51 -14.58 1.23
CA ALA A 31 -22.90 -13.46 1.93
C ALA A 31 -23.09 -12.11 1.20
N GLY A 32 -23.70 -12.13 0.01
CA GLY A 32 -23.88 -10.95 -0.83
C GLY A 32 -22.60 -10.54 -1.55
N VAL A 33 -22.57 -9.28 -2.02
CA VAL A 33 -21.46 -8.74 -2.80
C VAL A 33 -20.44 -8.08 -1.87
N LEU A 34 -19.20 -8.53 -1.96
CA LEU A 34 -18.05 -7.85 -1.37
C LEU A 34 -17.44 -6.89 -2.40
N MET A 35 -17.32 -5.61 -2.05
CA MET A 35 -16.57 -4.62 -2.82
C MET A 35 -15.32 -4.21 -2.05
N MET A 36 -14.15 -4.29 -2.70
CA MET A 36 -12.90 -3.76 -2.18
C MET A 36 -12.62 -2.42 -2.85
N LEU A 37 -12.42 -1.38 -2.03
CA LEU A 37 -12.04 -0.05 -2.47
C LEU A 37 -10.54 0.15 -2.22
N GLY A 38 -9.92 0.98 -3.05
CA GLY A 38 -8.51 1.26 -2.96
C GLY A 38 -7.85 1.48 -4.31
N PRO A 39 -6.52 1.62 -4.30
CA PRO A 39 -5.72 1.81 -5.49
C PRO A 39 -5.65 0.52 -6.33
N PHE A 40 -5.43 0.68 -7.63
CA PHE A 40 -4.98 -0.42 -8.48
C PHE A 40 -3.48 -0.62 -8.34
N SER A 41 -3.02 -1.86 -8.53
CA SER A 41 -1.58 -2.14 -8.65
C SER A 41 -1.05 -1.59 -9.97
N MET A 42 0.06 -0.86 -9.90
CA MET A 42 0.66 -0.15 -11.04
C MET A 42 2.16 0.01 -10.80
N ASP A 43 2.91 0.12 -11.88
CA ASP A 43 4.36 0.30 -11.83
C ASP A 43 4.72 1.78 -11.97
N PHE A 44 5.64 2.24 -11.14
CA PHE A 44 6.16 3.60 -11.15
C PHE A 44 7.68 3.61 -11.26
N GLU A 45 8.18 4.71 -11.79
CA GLU A 45 9.61 4.95 -11.90
C GLU A 45 9.87 6.43 -11.71
N CYS A 46 10.85 6.75 -10.86
CA CYS A 46 11.28 8.12 -10.65
C CYS A 46 12.77 8.29 -10.86
N SER A 47 13.15 9.47 -11.34
CA SER A 47 14.52 9.78 -11.65
C SER A 47 15.22 10.45 -10.47
N LEU A 48 16.41 9.95 -10.12
CA LEU A 48 17.24 10.59 -9.10
C LEU A 48 17.54 12.04 -9.50
N ARG A 49 17.57 12.92 -8.49
CA ARG A 49 17.83 14.36 -8.59
C ARG A 49 16.76 15.18 -9.33
N PHE A 50 15.63 14.56 -9.67
CA PHE A 50 14.45 15.26 -10.17
C PHE A 50 13.29 15.11 -9.18
N GLU A 51 12.39 16.09 -9.21
CA GLU A 51 11.17 16.04 -8.42
C GLU A 51 10.26 14.92 -8.93
N CYS A 52 9.88 14.02 -8.03
CA CYS A 52 9.02 12.88 -8.31
C CYS A 52 7.60 13.16 -7.83
N THR A 53 6.66 13.16 -8.79
CA THR A 53 5.22 13.23 -8.54
C THR A 53 4.57 12.05 -9.24
N ILE A 54 3.76 11.28 -8.51
CA ILE A 54 3.05 10.11 -9.04
C ILE A 54 1.55 10.29 -8.91
N THR A 55 0.79 9.72 -9.85
CA THR A 55 -0.68 9.70 -9.81
C THR A 55 -1.15 8.26 -9.72
N ILE A 56 -1.89 7.96 -8.66
CA ILE A 56 -2.44 6.64 -8.39
C ILE A 56 -3.93 6.63 -8.75
N SER A 57 -4.34 5.68 -9.59
CA SER A 57 -5.74 5.42 -9.92
C SER A 57 -6.32 4.30 -9.07
N GLY A 58 -7.65 4.29 -8.90
CA GLY A 58 -8.34 3.31 -8.08
C GLY A 58 -9.84 3.57 -8.03
N ILE A 59 -10.49 2.93 -7.05
CA ILE A 59 -11.92 3.10 -6.78
C ILE A 59 -12.10 3.51 -5.32
N GLY A 60 -12.87 4.57 -5.08
CA GLY A 60 -13.16 5.02 -3.72
C GLY A 60 -11.95 5.64 -3.03
N LEU A 61 -11.05 6.26 -3.81
CA LEU A 61 -9.92 7.00 -3.28
C LEU A 61 -10.38 8.27 -2.54
N ALA A 62 -9.59 8.76 -1.58
CA ALA A 62 -9.93 9.92 -0.76
C ALA A 62 -8.70 10.81 -0.51
N SER A 63 -8.93 12.06 -0.13
CA SER A 63 -7.86 13.00 0.24
C SER A 63 -7.12 12.59 1.52
N THR A 64 -7.69 11.70 2.34
CA THR A 64 -7.05 11.10 3.52
C THR A 64 -6.06 9.99 3.18
N ASN A 65 -6.07 9.50 1.94
CA ASN A 65 -5.18 8.44 1.52
C ASN A 65 -3.72 8.88 1.71
N LYS A 66 -2.87 7.95 2.12
CA LYS A 66 -1.43 8.18 2.20
C LYS A 66 -0.68 7.02 1.59
N ILE A 67 0.52 7.32 1.13
CA ILE A 67 1.47 6.31 0.68
C ILE A 67 2.72 6.34 1.54
N TYR A 68 3.34 5.17 1.68
CA TYR A 68 4.55 4.96 2.44
C TYR A 68 5.55 4.19 1.58
N LEU A 69 6.79 4.66 1.58
CA LEU A 69 7.89 4.04 0.86
C LEU A 69 8.74 3.23 1.83
N ILE A 70 9.00 1.98 1.48
CA ILE A 70 9.94 1.10 2.19
C ILE A 70 10.96 0.54 1.21
N GLU A 71 12.17 0.26 1.68
CA GLU A 71 13.15 -0.48 0.87
C GLU A 71 12.69 -1.94 0.73
N SER A 72 12.57 -2.43 -0.52
CA SER A 72 12.00 -3.76 -0.81
C SER A 72 12.79 -4.90 -0.16
N ALA A 73 14.07 -4.69 0.12
CA ALA A 73 14.94 -5.65 0.79
C ALA A 73 14.72 -5.73 2.32
N LEU A 74 14.11 -4.72 2.92
CA LEU A 74 13.94 -4.62 4.38
C LEU A 74 12.57 -5.12 4.85
N GLY A 75 11.58 -5.24 3.96
CA GLY A 75 10.25 -5.71 4.34
C GLY A 75 9.21 -5.69 3.21
N ARG A 76 7.95 -5.77 3.64
CA ARG A 76 6.74 -5.68 2.80
C ARG A 76 5.71 -4.76 3.45
N CYS A 77 4.73 -4.30 2.69
CA CYS A 77 3.64 -3.49 3.21
C CYS A 77 2.92 -4.19 4.38
N GLY A 78 2.61 -3.44 5.44
CA GLY A 78 1.97 -3.93 6.67
C GLY A 78 2.90 -4.71 7.61
N MET A 79 4.19 -4.83 7.30
CA MET A 79 5.17 -5.43 8.21
C MET A 79 5.56 -4.43 9.31
N THR A 80 5.68 -4.93 10.53
CA THR A 80 6.13 -4.14 11.69
C THR A 80 7.65 -4.02 11.74
N GLY A 81 8.16 -2.89 12.23
CA GLY A 81 9.58 -2.68 12.49
C GLY A 81 10.42 -2.50 11.23
N VAL A 82 9.79 -2.12 10.11
CA VAL A 82 10.50 -1.75 8.89
C VAL A 82 11.07 -0.33 9.08
N PRO A 83 12.39 -0.13 9.01
CA PRO A 83 13.00 1.15 9.29
C PRO A 83 12.61 2.20 8.23
N VAL A 84 12.48 3.45 8.69
CA VAL A 84 12.27 4.61 7.83
C VAL A 84 13.51 4.83 6.96
N LEU A 85 13.30 5.36 5.75
CA LEU A 85 14.36 5.66 4.80
C LEU A 85 15.52 6.47 5.44
N ASP A 86 16.76 6.13 5.10
CA ASP A 86 17.99 6.74 5.62
C ASP A 86 18.11 8.26 5.35
N ALA A 87 19.08 8.93 5.96
CA ALA A 87 19.34 10.37 5.80
C ALA A 87 19.50 10.84 4.33
N GLU A 88 19.91 9.97 3.42
CA GLU A 88 20.01 10.25 1.97
C GLU A 88 18.64 10.42 1.28
N TRP A 89 17.58 10.02 1.96
CA TRP A 89 16.17 10.17 1.59
C TRP A 89 15.48 11.28 2.39
N SER A 90 16.22 12.12 3.11
CA SER A 90 15.67 13.23 3.92
C SER A 90 14.84 14.24 3.13
N THR A 91 15.01 14.30 1.82
CA THR A 91 14.23 15.14 0.89
C THR A 91 12.99 14.44 0.33
N ILE A 92 12.80 13.16 0.62
CA ILE A 92 11.59 12.41 0.31
C ILE A 92 10.57 12.59 1.43
N THR A 93 9.34 12.89 1.03
CA THR A 93 8.18 12.97 1.94
C THR A 93 7.64 11.56 2.15
N ASN A 94 7.82 11.01 3.36
CA ASN A 94 7.38 9.67 3.71
C ASN A 94 6.88 9.65 5.18
N PRO A 95 5.58 9.43 5.45
CA PRO A 95 4.49 9.17 4.50
C PRO A 95 4.17 10.37 3.59
N ALA A 96 3.79 10.12 2.34
CA ALA A 96 3.31 11.14 1.41
C ALA A 96 1.78 11.24 1.44
N ALA A 97 1.28 12.47 1.59
CA ALA A 97 -0.15 12.80 1.56
C ALA A 97 -0.61 13.19 0.14
N VAL A 98 -1.93 13.12 -0.07
CA VAL A 98 -2.57 13.54 -1.33
C VAL A 98 -2.38 15.04 -1.53
N ILE A 99 -1.85 15.44 -2.70
CA ILE A 99 -1.75 16.86 -3.10
C ILE A 99 -2.85 17.27 -4.09
N GLN A 100 -3.49 16.30 -4.73
CA GLN A 100 -4.62 16.51 -5.63
C GLN A 100 -5.49 15.26 -5.63
N ASP A 101 -6.80 15.44 -5.49
CA ASP A 101 -7.79 14.38 -5.64
C ASP A 101 -8.68 14.61 -6.88
N SER A 102 -9.32 13.53 -7.33
CA SER A 102 -10.36 13.56 -8.37
C SER A 102 -11.50 12.65 -7.96
N GLU A 103 -12.21 13.03 -6.90
CA GLU A 103 -13.50 12.46 -6.49
C GLU A 103 -13.53 10.91 -6.49
N GLY A 104 -12.45 10.30 -6.00
CA GLY A 104 -12.35 8.85 -5.84
C GLY A 104 -11.82 8.04 -7.03
N LEU A 105 -11.45 8.71 -8.13
CA LEU A 105 -10.86 8.07 -9.31
C LEU A 105 -9.33 8.02 -9.29
N TYR A 106 -8.70 9.13 -8.89
CA TYR A 106 -7.24 9.19 -8.73
C TYR A 106 -6.80 10.15 -7.62
N ASN A 107 -5.61 9.89 -7.08
CA ASN A 107 -4.89 10.76 -6.16
C ASN A 107 -3.47 11.01 -6.68
N THR A 108 -3.01 12.25 -6.58
CA THR A 108 -1.62 12.63 -6.91
C THR A 108 -0.83 12.86 -5.63
N TYR A 109 0.42 12.39 -5.63
CA TYR A 109 1.35 12.46 -4.51
C TYR A 109 2.68 13.06 -4.96
N LYS A 110 3.23 13.96 -4.16
CA LYS A 110 4.58 14.49 -4.35
C LYS A 110 5.53 13.77 -3.40
N LEU A 111 6.40 12.94 -3.95
CA LEU A 111 7.39 12.18 -3.18
C LEU A 111 8.60 13.05 -2.83
N GLY A 112 8.96 14.02 -3.67
CA GLY A 112 10.15 14.85 -3.50
C GLY A 112 11.30 14.41 -4.41
N THR A 113 12.54 14.71 -4.03
CA THR A 113 13.72 14.52 -4.89
C THR A 113 14.77 13.66 -4.20
N ALA A 114 14.98 12.42 -4.66
CA ALA A 114 16.01 11.54 -4.09
C ALA A 114 17.43 11.92 -4.60
N LEU A 115 18.43 11.90 -3.71
CA LEU A 115 19.77 12.42 -4.02
C LEU A 115 20.83 11.35 -4.35
N GLY A 116 20.68 10.12 -3.83
CA GLY A 116 21.86 9.34 -3.45
C GLY A 116 22.02 7.92 -3.99
N LYS A 117 21.05 7.02 -3.81
CA LYS A 117 21.28 5.59 -4.06
C LYS A 117 20.45 5.08 -5.24
N SER A 118 21.15 4.75 -6.31
CA SER A 118 20.59 4.01 -7.44
C SER A 118 20.73 2.54 -7.16
N GLY A 119 19.69 1.78 -7.46
CA GLY A 119 19.72 0.31 -7.34
C GLY A 119 19.11 -0.25 -6.05
N ALA A 120 18.55 0.59 -5.18
CA ALA A 120 17.62 0.11 -4.16
C ALA A 120 16.21 0.14 -4.76
N SER A 121 15.57 -1.03 -4.88
CA SER A 121 14.14 -1.12 -5.16
C SER A 121 13.36 -0.79 -3.90
N HIS A 122 12.24 -0.14 -4.09
CA HIS A 122 11.33 0.25 -3.02
C HIS A 122 9.96 -0.35 -3.28
N ARG A 123 9.13 -0.36 -2.26
CA ARG A 123 7.71 -0.69 -2.38
C ARG A 123 6.89 0.55 -2.11
N ILE A 124 5.84 0.74 -2.90
CA ILE A 124 4.81 1.75 -2.62
C ILE A 124 3.71 1.05 -1.83
N CYS A 125 3.61 1.39 -0.55
CA CYS A 125 2.57 0.91 0.35
C CYS A 125 1.49 1.98 0.53
N TRP A 126 0.24 1.57 0.76
CA TRP A 126 -0.91 2.46 0.84
C TRP A 126 -1.79 2.18 2.05
N ALA A 127 -2.39 3.26 2.55
CA ALA A 127 -3.43 3.23 3.56
C ALA A 127 -4.49 4.31 3.27
N HIS A 128 -5.76 4.00 3.56
CA HIS A 128 -6.87 4.91 3.29
C HIS A 128 -6.90 6.13 4.21
N ASN A 129 -6.60 5.91 5.49
CA ASN A 129 -6.53 6.95 6.51
C ASN A 129 -5.70 6.42 7.69
N PRO A 130 -4.37 6.28 7.52
CA PRO A 130 -3.52 5.78 8.60
C PRO A 130 -3.48 6.80 9.74
N PRO A 131 -3.35 6.35 11.00
CA PRO A 131 -3.14 7.26 12.13
C PRO A 131 -1.85 8.06 11.93
N GLU A 132 -1.77 9.21 12.60
CA GLU A 132 -0.56 10.04 12.64
C GLU A 132 0.16 9.93 14.00
N GLU A 133 -0.58 9.56 15.04
CA GLU A 133 -0.16 9.47 16.44
C GLU A 133 -0.74 8.18 17.05
N GLU A 134 -0.12 7.72 18.14
CA GLU A 134 -0.65 6.68 19.02
C GLU A 134 -1.87 7.22 19.81
N ASP A 135 -2.64 6.34 20.46
CA ASP A 135 -3.83 6.73 21.26
C ASP A 135 -3.50 7.68 22.43
N ASP A 136 -2.24 7.67 22.90
CA ASP A 136 -1.75 8.56 23.95
C ASP A 136 -1.22 9.93 23.44
N GLY A 137 -1.33 10.19 22.13
CA GLY A 137 -0.86 11.41 21.48
C GLY A 137 0.65 11.46 21.23
N THR A 138 1.37 10.36 21.42
CA THR A 138 2.79 10.28 21.04
C THR A 138 2.95 9.95 19.55
N PRO A 139 4.08 10.32 18.92
CA PRO A 139 4.34 9.94 17.54
C PRO A 139 4.36 8.43 17.35
N LEU A 140 3.81 7.95 16.23
CA LEU A 140 3.79 6.52 15.91
C LEU A 140 5.19 5.91 15.98
N SER A 141 5.29 4.83 16.76
CA SER A 141 6.53 4.07 16.91
C SER A 141 6.85 3.21 15.69
N ASP A 142 5.83 2.81 14.93
CA ASP A 142 5.93 1.94 13.76
C ASP A 142 4.92 2.33 12.66
N PRO A 143 5.17 3.44 11.94
CA PRO A 143 4.24 3.94 10.94
C PRO A 143 4.04 2.96 9.77
N ALA A 144 5.07 2.16 9.41
CA ALA A 144 5.02 1.25 8.27
C ALA A 144 3.95 0.16 8.41
N SER A 145 3.67 -0.28 9.64
CA SER A 145 2.67 -1.30 9.93
C SER A 145 1.24 -0.91 9.52
N HIS A 146 0.94 0.39 9.44
CA HIS A 146 -0.37 0.91 9.06
C HIS A 146 -0.62 0.94 7.54
N PHE A 147 0.41 0.69 6.72
CA PHE A 147 0.32 0.72 5.25
C PHE A 147 0.38 -0.68 4.69
N SER A 148 -0.77 -1.36 4.63
CA SER A 148 -0.87 -2.79 4.32
C SER A 148 -1.13 -3.12 2.84
N VAL A 149 -1.50 -2.15 2.00
CA VAL A 149 -1.79 -2.40 0.58
C VAL A 149 -0.55 -2.11 -0.25
N GLU A 150 -0.11 -3.08 -1.05
CA GLU A 150 1.00 -2.92 -1.98
C GLU A 150 0.47 -2.44 -3.34
N ILE A 151 0.97 -1.30 -3.80
CA ILE A 151 0.64 -0.72 -5.12
C ILE A 151 1.68 -1.17 -6.15
N ASP A 152 2.95 -0.95 -5.82
CA ASP A 152 4.11 -1.24 -6.64
C ASP A 152 5.15 -1.99 -5.79
N PRO A 153 5.40 -3.28 -6.05
CA PRO A 153 6.41 -4.07 -5.33
C PRO A 153 7.86 -3.74 -5.72
N ASP A 154 8.07 -3.13 -6.88
CA ASP A 154 9.36 -3.04 -7.55
C ASP A 154 9.75 -1.60 -7.91
N PHE A 155 9.13 -0.61 -7.26
CA PHE A 155 9.34 0.82 -7.50
C PHE A 155 10.83 1.19 -7.59
N LEU A 156 11.22 1.78 -8.73
CA LEU A 156 12.62 2.09 -9.04
C LEU A 156 12.92 3.59 -8.99
N TRP A 157 14.04 3.91 -8.35
CA TRP A 157 14.74 5.18 -8.53
C TRP A 157 15.86 5.00 -9.55
N ILE A 158 15.63 5.42 -10.78
CA ILE A 158 16.62 5.31 -11.85
C ILE A 158 17.61 6.47 -11.84
N ARG A 159 18.87 6.18 -12.15
CA ARG A 159 19.81 7.21 -12.60
C ARG A 159 19.57 7.48 -14.07
N PHE A 160 19.33 8.73 -14.41
CA PHE A 160 19.61 9.17 -15.78
C PHE A 160 21.09 8.95 -16.06
N THR A 161 21.41 8.01 -16.94
CA THR A 161 22.76 7.82 -17.51
C THR A 161 22.93 8.58 -18.83
N ALA A 162 22.17 9.64 -19.06
CA ALA A 162 22.38 10.47 -20.25
C ALA A 162 23.77 11.13 -20.15
N ILE A 163 24.60 10.90 -21.16
CA ILE A 163 25.90 11.59 -21.30
C ILE A 163 25.58 13.01 -21.78
N VAL A 164 25.80 13.99 -20.92
CA VAL A 164 25.66 15.40 -21.31
C VAL A 164 26.98 15.84 -21.96
N ASP A 165 27.04 15.78 -23.29
CA ASP A 165 28.14 16.35 -24.06
C ASP A 165 27.89 17.85 -24.27
N CYS A 166 28.49 18.68 -23.40
CA CYS A 166 28.53 20.12 -23.60
C CYS A 166 29.85 20.50 -24.29
N VAL A 167 29.77 20.97 -25.53
CA VAL A 167 30.89 21.70 -26.16
C VAL A 167 30.76 23.19 -25.82
N LEU A 168 31.85 23.80 -25.36
CA LEU A 168 31.88 25.20 -24.93
C LEU A 168 31.31 26.12 -26.04
N GLY A 169 30.22 26.83 -25.75
CA GLY A 169 29.55 27.74 -26.69
C GLY A 169 28.39 27.15 -27.51
N ARG A 170 27.91 25.94 -27.20
CA ARG A 170 26.68 25.37 -27.79
C ARG A 170 25.67 24.93 -26.72
N ILE A 171 24.41 24.79 -27.12
CA ILE A 171 23.36 24.18 -26.30
C ILE A 171 23.74 22.71 -26.08
N CYS A 172 23.73 22.25 -24.83
CA CYS A 172 24.02 20.86 -24.51
C CYS A 172 22.94 19.95 -25.11
N THR A 173 23.37 18.91 -25.79
CA THR A 173 22.46 17.90 -26.36
C THR A 173 22.37 16.73 -25.40
N ILE A 174 21.15 16.27 -25.16
CA ILE A 174 20.87 15.05 -24.41
C ILE A 174 20.77 13.91 -25.44
N THR A 175 21.62 12.89 -25.31
CA THR A 175 21.57 11.65 -26.10
C THR A 175 21.42 10.46 -25.19
#